data_AF-A0A3D5KP69-F1
#
_entry.id   AF-A0A3D5KP69-F1
#
_cell.length_a   1.000
_cell.length_b   1.000
_cell.length_c   1.000
_cell.angle_alpha   90.00
_cell.angle_beta   90.00
_cell.angle_gamma   90.00
#
_symmetry.space_group_name_H-M   'P 1'
#
loop_
_entity.id
_entity.type
_entity.pdbx_description
1 polymer ?
#
loop_
_entity_poly.entity_id
_entity_poly.type
_entity_poly.pdbx_seq_one_letter_code
_entity_poly.pdbx_strand_id
1 'polypeptide(L)'
;MAKMGKYISLFLVVALTFSSLLMIEPINAETIPKPSVPQFTVKYVDLSYDVPTTTSIDQYTGQTITHQGYHVENETLQLTIKNQPFTSYIDNGQNISFYYNIRAKGYFSDQWIEFYSPDNGYPTESRVDFTTITIVLGENSRFGYTPPNSKIDFQVQALIGSVHRISNITAGNQSPLEMFPWIFDGQTSSWSNTQTVTIPKSSTVSTSPAPTESQPNVGPTSSPISSHNDGLFMALAFVAIAILVFSLITVLLYVRHLKRSIPKT
;
A
#
# COMPACT_ATOMS: atom_id res chain seq x y z
N MET A 1 -4.55 61.35 -31.22
CA MET A 1 -4.61 60.74 -29.87
C MET A 1 -5.74 59.70 -29.70
N ALA A 2 -6.94 59.89 -30.26
CA ALA A 2 -8.08 58.96 -30.08
C ALA A 2 -7.87 57.50 -30.57
N LYS A 3 -6.93 57.26 -31.51
CA LYS A 3 -6.65 55.89 -32.01
C LYS A 3 -5.82 55.04 -31.04
N MET A 4 -5.07 55.66 -30.12
CA MET A 4 -4.14 54.94 -29.22
C MET A 4 -4.86 54.23 -28.06
N GLY A 5 -6.00 54.78 -27.59
CA GLY A 5 -6.79 54.18 -26.51
C GLY A 5 -7.43 52.83 -26.88
N LYS A 6 -7.75 52.61 -28.16
CA LYS A 6 -8.36 51.35 -28.63
C LYS A 6 -7.39 50.16 -28.51
N TYR A 7 -6.10 50.37 -28.79
CA TYR A 7 -5.10 49.32 -28.70
C TYR A 7 -4.75 48.96 -27.25
N ILE A 8 -4.72 49.95 -26.35
CA ILE A 8 -4.49 49.73 -24.92
C ILE A 8 -5.64 48.94 -24.31
N SER A 9 -6.89 49.28 -24.63
CA SER A 9 -8.06 48.55 -24.15
C SER A 9 -8.09 47.11 -24.68
N LEU A 10 -7.76 46.89 -25.97
CA LEU A 10 -7.67 45.54 -26.53
C LEU A 10 -6.57 44.71 -25.86
N PHE A 11 -5.38 45.29 -25.64
CA PHE A 11 -4.28 44.61 -24.95
C PHE A 11 -4.65 44.23 -23.51
N LEU A 12 -5.34 45.12 -22.79
CA LEU A 12 -5.74 44.86 -21.41
C LEU A 12 -6.81 43.77 -21.31
N VAL A 13 -7.76 43.70 -22.26
CA VAL A 13 -8.73 42.60 -22.35
C VAL A 13 -8.02 41.28 -22.66
N VAL A 14 -7.10 41.26 -23.63
CA VAL A 14 -6.33 40.05 -23.96
C VAL A 14 -5.49 39.61 -22.75
N ALA A 15 -4.78 40.53 -22.09
CA ALA A 15 -4.00 40.23 -20.90
C ALA A 15 -4.87 39.68 -19.77
N LEU A 16 -6.04 40.27 -19.49
CA LEU A 16 -6.96 39.74 -18.47
C LEU A 16 -7.47 38.34 -18.84
N THR A 17 -7.85 38.11 -20.09
CA THR A 17 -8.33 36.78 -20.54
C THR A 17 -7.25 35.71 -20.43
N PHE A 18 -6.00 36.03 -20.77
CA PHE A 18 -4.87 35.10 -20.59
C PHE A 18 -4.51 34.89 -19.12
N SER A 19 -4.58 35.92 -18.28
CA SER A 19 -4.39 35.79 -16.83
C SER A 19 -5.46 34.91 -16.17
N SER A 20 -6.70 34.95 -16.64
CA SER A 20 -7.76 34.06 -16.14
C SER A 20 -7.60 32.60 -16.58
N LEU A 21 -6.89 32.31 -17.68
CA LEU A 21 -6.61 30.93 -18.11
C LEU A 21 -5.46 30.27 -17.34
N LEU A 22 -4.55 31.05 -16.76
CA LEU A 22 -3.40 30.54 -16.00
C LEU A 22 -3.74 30.21 -14.54
N MET A 23 -4.98 30.48 -14.10
CA MET A 23 -5.45 30.21 -12.75
C MET A 23 -6.48 29.07 -12.73
N ILE A 24 -6.30 28.07 -13.60
CA ILE A 24 -6.84 26.74 -13.33
C ILE A 24 -5.71 26.03 -12.59
N GLU A 25 -5.65 26.21 -11.27
CA GLU A 25 -5.13 25.11 -10.46
C GLU A 25 -5.94 23.90 -10.88
N PRO A 26 -5.32 22.81 -11.37
CA PRO A 26 -6.07 21.59 -11.55
C PRO A 26 -6.67 21.31 -10.18
N ILE A 27 -8.00 21.42 -10.06
CA ILE A 27 -8.75 20.69 -9.05
C ILE A 27 -8.61 19.23 -9.48
N ASN A 28 -7.40 18.70 -9.35
CA ASN A 28 -7.21 17.32 -9.00
C ASN A 28 -7.88 17.26 -7.63
N ALA A 29 -9.19 17.02 -7.60
CA ALA A 29 -9.73 16.20 -6.55
C ALA A 29 -8.86 14.95 -6.63
N GLU A 30 -7.79 14.92 -5.84
CA GLU A 30 -6.74 13.93 -5.94
C GLU A 30 -7.38 12.64 -5.47
N THR A 31 -8.01 11.96 -6.43
CA THR A 31 -8.69 10.72 -6.16
C THR A 31 -7.62 9.75 -5.74
N ILE A 32 -7.73 9.27 -4.50
CA ILE A 32 -6.94 8.14 -4.00
C ILE A 32 -6.87 7.11 -5.14
N PRO A 33 -5.68 6.72 -5.62
CA PRO A 33 -5.57 5.87 -6.79
C PRO A 33 -6.22 4.52 -6.50
N LYS A 34 -6.91 3.95 -7.50
CA LYS A 34 -7.48 2.61 -7.36
C LYS A 34 -6.35 1.57 -7.43
N PRO A 35 -6.14 0.75 -6.39
CA PRO A 35 -5.11 -0.28 -6.44
C PRO A 35 -5.43 -1.36 -7.48
N SER A 36 -4.40 -2.02 -8.00
CA SER A 36 -4.55 -3.16 -8.89
C SER A 36 -4.86 -4.44 -8.11
N VAL A 37 -5.34 -5.48 -8.80
CA VAL A 37 -5.65 -6.77 -8.18
C VAL A 37 -4.36 -7.46 -7.72
N PRO A 38 -4.21 -7.86 -6.45
CA PRO A 38 -2.98 -8.47 -5.96
C PRO A 38 -2.61 -9.78 -6.65
N GLN A 39 -1.31 -9.95 -6.92
CA GLN A 39 -0.70 -11.24 -7.24
C GLN A 39 -0.15 -11.82 -5.95
N PHE A 40 -0.46 -13.08 -5.66
CA PHE A 40 -0.03 -13.74 -4.44
C PHE A 40 0.28 -15.21 -4.67
N THR A 41 0.83 -15.88 -3.68
CA THR A 41 0.93 -17.34 -3.58
C THR A 41 0.66 -17.78 -2.14
N VAL A 42 0.18 -19.02 -1.96
CA VAL A 42 0.01 -19.65 -0.64
C VAL A 42 0.82 -20.93 -0.60
N LYS A 43 1.57 -21.15 0.47
CA LYS A 43 2.25 -22.42 0.74
C LYS A 43 1.99 -22.90 2.16
N TYR A 44 1.85 -24.21 2.31
CA TYR A 44 1.86 -24.87 3.61
C TYR A 44 3.30 -25.03 4.09
N VAL A 45 3.56 -24.75 5.37
CA VAL A 45 4.86 -24.88 6.01
C VAL A 45 4.67 -25.56 7.36
N ASP A 46 5.30 -26.72 7.50
CA ASP A 46 5.33 -27.49 8.73
C ASP A 46 6.69 -27.31 9.42
N LEU A 47 6.66 -26.70 10.60
CA LEU A 47 7.82 -26.50 11.47
C LEU A 47 7.68 -27.30 12.77
N SER A 48 6.85 -28.35 12.77
CA SER A 48 6.62 -29.20 13.94
C SER A 48 7.89 -29.94 14.34
N TYR A 49 8.07 -30.18 15.64
CA TYR A 49 9.26 -30.82 16.18
C TYR A 49 8.96 -31.65 17.43
N ASP A 50 9.80 -32.63 17.71
CA ASP A 50 9.72 -33.44 18.93
C ASP A 50 10.67 -32.90 20.00
N VAL A 51 10.14 -32.70 21.20
CA VAL A 51 10.93 -32.46 22.40
C VAL A 51 11.24 -33.82 23.03
N PRO A 52 12.51 -34.23 23.14
CA PRO A 52 12.85 -35.53 23.71
C PRO A 52 12.57 -35.56 25.22
N THR A 53 12.30 -36.77 25.74
CA THR A 53 12.23 -36.98 27.20
C THR A 53 13.58 -36.66 27.84
N THR A 54 13.56 -35.80 28.86
CA THR A 54 14.76 -35.43 29.61
C THR A 54 14.65 -35.85 31.07
N THR A 55 15.78 -35.96 31.75
CA THR A 55 15.83 -36.29 33.18
C THR A 55 16.69 -35.29 33.93
N SER A 56 16.25 -34.86 35.10
CA SER A 56 17.02 -34.01 36.01
C SER A 56 17.10 -34.65 37.40
N ILE A 57 18.15 -34.37 38.16
CA ILE A 57 18.26 -34.80 39.55
C ILE A 57 17.75 -33.67 40.44
N ASP A 58 16.78 -33.96 41.31
CA ASP A 58 16.32 -33.03 42.34
C ASP A 58 17.44 -32.79 43.37
N GLN A 59 17.88 -31.54 43.51
CA GLN A 59 19.03 -31.19 44.34
C GLN A 59 18.81 -31.37 45.86
N TYR A 60 17.56 -31.48 46.32
CA TYR A 60 17.23 -31.61 47.73
C TYR A 60 16.93 -33.07 48.12
N THR A 61 16.44 -33.88 47.19
CA THR A 61 16.04 -35.27 47.46
C THR A 61 16.93 -36.31 46.78
N GLY A 62 17.73 -35.92 45.79
CA GLY A 62 18.56 -36.83 44.98
C GLY A 62 17.74 -37.71 44.03
N GLN A 63 16.43 -37.50 43.91
CA GLN A 63 15.57 -38.29 43.05
C GLN A 63 15.69 -37.84 41.59
N THR A 64 15.62 -38.80 40.66
CA THR A 64 15.52 -38.52 39.23
C THR A 64 14.09 -38.09 38.89
N ILE A 65 13.93 -36.86 38.41
CA ILE A 65 12.69 -36.35 37.83
C ILE A 65 12.75 -36.55 36.32
N THR A 66 11.75 -37.23 35.76
CA THR A 66 11.61 -37.41 34.31
C THR A 66 10.64 -36.38 33.76
N HIS A 67 11.10 -35.57 32.81
CA HIS A 67 10.28 -34.66 32.02
C HIS A 67 9.94 -35.38 30.71
N GLN A 68 8.70 -35.84 30.60
CA GLN A 68 8.23 -36.56 29.41
C GLN A 68 8.38 -35.67 28.17
N GLY A 69 8.92 -36.26 27.10
CA GLY A 69 8.96 -35.63 25.80
C GLY A 69 7.56 -35.44 25.24
N TYR A 70 7.42 -34.53 24.28
CA TYR A 70 6.15 -34.21 23.65
C TYR A 70 6.38 -33.70 22.22
N HIS A 71 5.36 -33.86 21.37
CA HIS A 71 5.36 -33.30 20.03
C HIS A 71 4.79 -31.88 20.06
N VAL A 72 5.44 -30.96 19.34
CA VAL A 72 4.96 -29.59 19.14
C VAL A 72 4.50 -29.46 17.70
N GLU A 73 3.18 -29.34 17.51
CA GLU A 73 2.58 -29.00 16.23
C GLU A 73 2.82 -27.51 15.93
N ASN A 74 3.47 -27.22 14.80
CA ASN A 74 3.73 -25.86 14.34
C ASN A 74 3.52 -25.77 12.83
N GLU A 75 2.26 -25.92 12.46
CA GLU A 75 1.79 -25.88 11.08
C GLU A 75 1.31 -24.46 10.74
N THR A 76 1.79 -23.92 9.62
CA THR A 76 1.44 -22.57 9.18
C THR A 76 1.17 -22.52 7.68
N LEU A 77 0.37 -21.54 7.26
CA LEU A 77 0.26 -21.13 5.87
C LEU A 77 1.02 -19.83 5.68
N GLN A 78 1.94 -19.80 4.73
CA GLN A 78 2.62 -18.58 4.32
C GLN A 78 1.98 -18.05 3.05
N LEU A 79 1.34 -16.89 3.18
CA LEU A 79 0.78 -16.11 2.09
C LEU A 79 1.81 -15.06 1.66
N THR A 80 2.31 -15.15 0.44
CA THR A 80 3.28 -14.20 -0.12
C THR A 80 2.60 -13.35 -1.18
N ILE A 81 2.55 -12.03 -0.99
CA ILE A 81 1.87 -11.07 -1.86
C ILE A 81 2.91 -10.18 -2.53
N LYS A 82 2.84 -10.00 -3.85
CA LYS A 82 3.71 -9.07 -4.58
C LYS A 82 3.23 -7.64 -4.34
N ASN A 83 4.12 -6.81 -3.81
CA ASN A 83 3.81 -5.42 -3.47
C ASN A 83 3.61 -4.57 -4.73
N GLN A 84 2.73 -3.58 -4.61
CA GLN A 84 2.45 -2.60 -5.66
C GLN A 84 3.13 -1.30 -5.27
N PRO A 85 3.75 -0.57 -6.22
CA PRO A 85 4.41 0.67 -5.88
C PRO A 85 3.38 1.69 -5.37
N PHE A 86 3.51 2.04 -4.10
CA PHE A 86 2.73 3.09 -3.47
C PHE A 86 3.61 3.85 -2.47
N THR A 87 3.40 5.15 -2.35
CA THR A 87 4.08 5.98 -1.35
C THR A 87 3.01 6.60 -0.47
N SER A 88 3.04 6.28 0.82
CA SER A 88 2.08 6.81 1.78
C SER A 88 2.20 8.33 1.87
N TYR A 89 1.07 9.01 2.03
CA TYR A 89 0.99 10.47 2.12
C TYR A 89 -0.10 10.89 3.11
N ILE A 90 -0.06 12.14 3.55
CA ILE A 90 -1.09 12.70 4.44
C ILE A 90 -2.10 13.47 3.59
N ASP A 91 -3.37 13.12 3.71
CA ASP A 91 -4.48 13.86 3.12
C ASP A 91 -5.47 14.26 4.21
N ASN A 92 -5.77 15.56 4.32
CA ASN A 92 -6.66 16.11 5.35
C ASN A 92 -6.33 15.66 6.79
N GLY A 93 -5.04 15.46 7.10
CA GLY A 93 -4.57 14.98 8.40
C GLY A 93 -4.70 13.46 8.61
N GLN A 94 -5.26 12.72 7.65
CA GLN A 94 -5.30 11.26 7.65
C GLN A 94 -4.09 10.70 6.92
N ASN A 95 -3.50 9.63 7.46
CA ASN A 95 -2.44 8.90 6.77
C ASN A 95 -3.06 7.94 5.74
N ILE A 96 -2.83 8.24 4.46
CA ILE A 96 -3.21 7.36 3.34
C ILE A 96 -2.09 6.35 3.12
N SER A 97 -2.40 5.07 3.29
CA SER A 97 -1.44 3.96 3.20
C SER A 97 -1.99 2.81 2.36
N PHE A 98 -1.10 1.89 1.98
CA PHE A 98 -1.43 0.68 1.25
C PHE A 98 -1.63 -0.51 2.21
N TYR A 99 -2.73 -1.23 2.05
CA TYR A 99 -3.10 -2.36 2.89
C TYR A 99 -3.56 -3.56 2.07
N TYR A 100 -3.63 -4.72 2.73
CA TYR A 100 -4.22 -5.95 2.22
C TYR A 100 -5.40 -6.40 3.07
N ASN A 101 -6.51 -6.75 2.43
CA ASN A 101 -7.58 -7.53 3.05
C ASN A 101 -7.49 -8.95 2.51
N ILE A 102 -7.59 -9.92 3.42
CA ILE A 102 -7.39 -11.33 3.11
C ILE A 102 -8.61 -12.07 3.64
N ARG A 103 -9.13 -12.95 2.80
CA ARG A 103 -10.21 -13.84 3.16
C ARG A 103 -9.92 -15.25 2.73
N ALA A 104 -10.49 -16.19 3.47
CA ALA A 104 -10.40 -17.60 3.13
C ALA A 104 -11.72 -18.32 3.39
N LYS A 105 -11.86 -19.48 2.77
CA LYS A 105 -12.94 -20.42 3.01
C LYS A 105 -12.45 -21.84 2.85
N GLY A 106 -13.11 -22.79 3.49
CA GLY A 106 -12.95 -24.19 3.12
C GLY A 106 -13.36 -24.39 1.65
N TYR A 107 -12.68 -25.27 0.93
CA TYR A 107 -12.92 -25.50 -0.50
C TYR A 107 -14.40 -25.80 -0.83
N PHE A 108 -15.07 -26.56 0.05
CA PHE A 108 -16.49 -26.92 -0.08
C PHE A 108 -17.44 -25.97 0.65
N SER A 109 -16.94 -24.90 1.28
CA SER A 109 -17.76 -23.86 1.89
C SER A 109 -18.07 -22.77 0.87
N ASP A 110 -19.23 -22.13 1.02
CA ASP A 110 -19.61 -20.92 0.28
C ASP A 110 -19.34 -19.64 1.08
N GLN A 111 -19.06 -19.75 2.38
CA GLN A 111 -18.84 -18.61 3.27
C GLN A 111 -17.36 -18.25 3.37
N TRP A 112 -17.04 -17.02 3.00
CA TRP A 112 -15.73 -16.42 3.19
C TRP A 112 -15.61 -15.80 4.59
N ILE A 113 -14.44 -15.97 5.20
CA ILE A 113 -14.08 -15.35 6.48
C ILE A 113 -12.94 -14.38 6.22
N GLU A 114 -13.10 -13.12 6.62
CA GLU A 114 -12.05 -12.11 6.57
C GLU A 114 -11.15 -12.22 7.80
N PHE A 115 -9.84 -12.17 7.58
CA PHE A 115 -8.85 -12.26 8.67
C PHE A 115 -8.68 -10.95 9.42
N TYR A 116 -8.89 -9.84 8.71
CA TYR A 116 -8.59 -8.51 9.17
C TYR A 116 -9.81 -7.64 9.02
N SER A 117 -9.86 -6.61 9.84
CA SER A 117 -10.96 -5.65 9.90
C SER A 117 -10.35 -4.31 10.31
N PRO A 118 -11.02 -3.18 10.05
CA PRO A 118 -10.48 -1.88 10.42
C PRO A 118 -10.10 -1.78 11.91
N ASP A 119 -10.82 -2.47 12.81
CA ASP A 119 -10.56 -2.45 14.26
C ASP A 119 -9.28 -3.21 14.66
N ASN A 120 -9.00 -4.34 14.00
CA ASN A 120 -7.80 -5.14 14.25
C ASN A 120 -6.59 -4.70 13.39
N GLY A 121 -6.80 -3.73 12.50
CA GLY A 121 -5.83 -3.30 11.50
C GLY A 121 -5.72 -4.27 10.32
N TYR A 122 -5.27 -3.72 9.19
CA TYR A 122 -4.92 -4.49 8.00
C TYR A 122 -3.39 -4.64 7.88
N PRO A 123 -2.88 -5.77 7.36
CA PRO A 123 -1.49 -5.90 6.97
C PRO A 123 -1.09 -4.81 5.99
N THR A 124 0.03 -4.16 6.26
CA THR A 124 0.66 -3.19 5.35
C THR A 124 1.72 -3.87 4.51
N GLU A 125 2.06 -3.25 3.38
CA GLU A 125 3.18 -3.71 2.57
C GLU A 125 4.54 -3.64 3.32
N SER A 126 5.40 -4.62 3.06
CA SER A 126 6.80 -4.57 3.48
C SER A 126 7.62 -3.65 2.58
N ARG A 127 8.83 -3.27 3.01
CA ARG A 127 9.77 -2.48 2.19
C ARG A 127 10.44 -3.21 1.03
N VAL A 128 10.21 -4.52 0.89
CA VAL A 128 10.75 -5.36 -0.20
C VAL A 128 9.66 -5.67 -1.23
N ASP A 129 10.01 -6.37 -2.32
CA ASP A 129 9.08 -6.69 -3.41
C ASP A 129 7.86 -7.54 -2.99
N PHE A 130 7.93 -8.22 -1.84
CA PHE A 130 6.90 -9.14 -1.38
C PHE A 130 6.61 -9.01 0.10
N THR A 131 5.32 -8.99 0.46
CA THR A 131 4.86 -9.10 1.84
C THR A 131 4.52 -10.55 2.14
N THR A 132 5.07 -11.12 3.21
CA THR A 132 4.73 -12.47 3.67
C THR A 132 3.91 -12.40 4.95
N ILE A 133 2.77 -13.09 4.94
CA ILE A 133 1.84 -13.17 6.06
C ILE A 133 1.76 -14.62 6.48
N THR A 134 2.01 -14.86 7.76
CA THR A 134 1.96 -16.19 8.36
C THR A 134 0.61 -16.37 9.06
N ILE A 135 -0.13 -17.40 8.65
CA ILE A 135 -1.40 -17.79 9.25
C ILE A 135 -1.16 -19.10 9.99
N VAL A 136 -1.30 -19.06 11.31
CA VAL A 136 -1.15 -20.25 12.17
C VAL A 136 -2.36 -21.15 12.00
N LEU A 137 -2.13 -22.45 11.81
CA LEU A 137 -3.16 -23.48 11.81
C LEU A 137 -3.29 -24.10 13.21
N GLY A 138 -4.42 -24.75 13.47
CA GLY A 138 -4.70 -25.42 14.75
C GLY A 138 -6.04 -25.03 15.36
N GLU A 139 -6.38 -25.64 16.50
CA GLU A 139 -7.68 -25.48 17.16
C GLU A 139 -8.01 -24.03 17.52
N ASN A 140 -6.99 -23.24 17.87
CA ASN A 140 -7.13 -21.82 18.22
C ASN A 140 -7.03 -20.87 17.01
N SER A 141 -6.91 -21.42 15.79
CA SER A 141 -6.87 -20.60 14.57
C SER A 141 -8.27 -20.09 14.20
N ARG A 142 -8.34 -19.05 13.36
CA ARG A 142 -9.61 -18.56 12.81
C ARG A 142 -10.35 -19.60 11.94
N PHE A 143 -9.65 -20.64 11.49
CA PHE A 143 -10.24 -21.75 10.76
C PHE A 143 -10.78 -22.87 11.68
N GLY A 144 -10.41 -22.85 12.96
CA GLY A 144 -10.57 -23.99 13.85
C GLY A 144 -9.77 -25.21 13.38
N TYR A 145 -10.27 -26.39 13.72
CA TYR A 145 -9.63 -27.65 13.35
C TYR A 145 -9.62 -27.86 11.83
N THR A 146 -8.42 -28.01 11.28
CA THR A 146 -8.19 -28.19 9.84
C THR A 146 -7.64 -29.60 9.61
N PRO A 147 -8.49 -30.58 9.27
CA PRO A 147 -8.04 -31.96 9.15
C PRO A 147 -7.05 -32.14 8.00
N PRO A 148 -6.19 -33.18 8.05
CA PRO A 148 -5.28 -33.46 6.95
C PRO A 148 -6.03 -33.80 5.66
N ASN A 149 -5.44 -33.44 4.51
CA ASN A 149 -6.05 -33.45 3.16
C ASN A 149 -7.20 -32.46 2.95
N SER A 150 -7.48 -31.59 3.92
CA SER A 150 -8.39 -30.47 3.70
C SER A 150 -7.83 -29.50 2.67
N LYS A 151 -8.73 -28.74 2.04
CA LYS A 151 -8.41 -27.73 1.05
C LYS A 151 -8.97 -26.39 1.50
N ILE A 152 -8.16 -25.35 1.40
CA ILE A 152 -8.52 -23.98 1.78
C ILE A 152 -8.32 -23.07 0.58
N ASP A 153 -9.34 -22.29 0.27
CA ASP A 153 -9.33 -21.27 -0.77
C ASP A 153 -8.98 -19.91 -0.18
N PHE A 154 -8.10 -19.16 -0.86
CA PHE A 154 -7.67 -17.83 -0.47
C PHE A 154 -7.97 -16.80 -1.54
N GLN A 155 -8.31 -15.59 -1.10
CA GLN A 155 -8.34 -14.40 -1.93
C GLN A 155 -7.73 -13.21 -1.17
N VAL A 156 -7.19 -12.27 -1.94
CA VAL A 156 -6.53 -11.06 -1.45
C VAL A 156 -7.09 -9.86 -2.20
N GLN A 157 -7.33 -8.78 -1.48
CA GLN A 157 -7.74 -7.49 -2.00
C GLN A 157 -6.72 -6.44 -1.54
N ALA A 158 -6.25 -5.60 -2.45
CA ALA A 158 -5.49 -4.41 -2.11
C ALA A 158 -6.42 -3.23 -1.82
N LEU A 159 -6.02 -2.41 -0.84
CA LEU A 159 -6.72 -1.23 -0.38
C LEU A 159 -5.73 -0.06 -0.29
N ILE A 160 -6.15 1.12 -0.75
CA ILE A 160 -5.41 2.37 -0.55
C ILE A 160 -6.36 3.33 0.14
N GLY A 161 -6.00 3.81 1.32
CA GLY A 161 -6.90 4.64 2.12
C GLY A 161 -6.38 4.89 3.52
N SER A 162 -7.28 5.29 4.41
CA SER A 162 -7.00 5.46 5.84
C SER A 162 -7.90 4.58 6.68
N VAL A 163 -7.38 4.09 7.80
CA VAL A 163 -8.16 3.43 8.85
C VAL A 163 -8.29 4.42 10.00
N HIS A 164 -9.50 4.86 10.29
CA HIS A 164 -9.77 5.85 11.33
C HIS A 164 -11.12 5.61 12.01
N ARG A 165 -11.34 6.27 13.15
CA ARG A 165 -12.63 6.26 13.84
C ARG A 165 -13.49 7.40 13.34
N ILE A 166 -14.77 7.15 13.08
CA ILE A 166 -15.74 8.20 12.82
C ILE A 166 -15.94 9.05 14.08
N SER A 167 -15.85 10.38 13.98
CA SER A 167 -16.24 11.26 15.07
C SER A 167 -17.73 11.59 14.96
N ASN A 168 -18.54 11.22 15.95
CA ASN A 168 -19.94 11.66 15.98
C ASN A 168 -20.00 13.07 16.56
N ILE A 169 -19.91 14.08 15.70
CA ILE A 169 -20.03 15.50 16.07
C ILE A 169 -21.43 15.80 16.66
N THR A 170 -22.42 14.95 16.38
CA THR A 170 -23.82 15.10 16.82
C THR A 170 -24.12 14.51 18.19
N ALA A 171 -23.22 13.69 18.76
CA ALA A 171 -23.36 13.15 20.10
C ALA A 171 -23.02 14.23 21.14
N GLY A 172 -23.88 15.24 21.24
CA GLY A 172 -23.69 16.37 22.16
C GLY A 172 -23.51 15.88 23.60
N ASN A 173 -22.31 16.06 24.16
CA ASN A 173 -21.93 15.81 25.57
C ASN A 173 -22.31 14.45 26.19
N GLN A 174 -22.88 13.51 25.44
CA GLN A 174 -23.29 12.22 25.97
C GLN A 174 -22.12 11.24 25.87
N SER A 175 -21.56 10.97 27.05
CA SER A 175 -20.58 9.95 27.42
C SER A 175 -19.33 9.81 26.51
N PRO A 176 -18.14 10.27 26.95
CA PRO A 176 -16.87 10.09 26.23
C PRO A 176 -16.40 8.61 26.11
N LEU A 177 -17.24 7.64 26.44
CA LEU A 177 -16.93 6.21 26.44
C LEU A 177 -17.53 5.42 25.27
N GLU A 178 -18.34 6.05 24.41
CA GLU A 178 -18.79 5.38 23.17
C GLU A 178 -17.61 5.31 22.18
N MET A 179 -16.90 4.17 22.20
CA MET A 179 -15.86 3.87 21.23
C MET A 179 -16.50 3.71 19.85
N PHE A 180 -16.35 4.71 19.00
CA PHE A 180 -16.81 4.65 17.61
C PHE A 180 -16.14 3.51 16.84
N PRO A 181 -16.86 2.86 15.92
CA PRO A 181 -16.29 1.80 15.10
C PRO A 181 -15.17 2.35 14.24
N TRP A 182 -14.12 1.56 14.07
CA TRP A 182 -13.11 1.81 13.05
C TRP A 182 -13.71 1.57 11.68
N ILE A 183 -13.42 2.46 10.75
CA ILE A 183 -13.79 2.33 9.35
C ILE A 183 -12.55 2.42 8.49
N PHE A 184 -12.65 1.86 7.28
CA PHE A 184 -11.70 2.10 6.20
C PHE A 184 -12.34 3.07 5.22
N ASP A 185 -11.64 4.16 4.91
CA ASP A 185 -12.04 5.12 3.88
C ASP A 185 -10.95 5.18 2.80
N GLY A 186 -11.33 4.91 1.55
CA GLY A 186 -10.39 4.84 0.43
C GLY A 186 -10.90 4.04 -0.76
N GLN A 187 -9.97 3.59 -1.59
CA GLN A 187 -10.24 2.76 -2.76
C GLN A 187 -9.83 1.32 -2.55
N THR A 188 -10.61 0.41 -3.12
CA THR A 188 -10.32 -1.03 -3.10
C THR A 188 -10.21 -1.60 -4.51
N SER A 189 -9.31 -2.55 -4.67
CA SER A 189 -9.21 -3.39 -5.88
C SER A 189 -10.36 -4.42 -5.92
N SER A 190 -10.52 -5.12 -7.04
CA SER A 190 -11.31 -6.36 -7.04
C SER A 190 -10.55 -7.46 -6.28
N TRP A 191 -11.28 -8.45 -5.77
CA TRP A 191 -10.66 -9.65 -5.21
C TRP A 191 -9.79 -10.38 -6.25
N SER A 192 -8.65 -10.91 -5.81
CA SER A 192 -7.79 -11.76 -6.63
C SER A 192 -8.45 -13.08 -7.02
N ASN A 193 -7.84 -13.78 -7.98
CA ASN A 193 -8.21 -15.16 -8.30
C ASN A 193 -8.02 -16.06 -7.08
N THR A 194 -8.89 -17.05 -6.93
CA THR A 194 -8.79 -18.02 -5.85
C THR A 194 -7.54 -18.88 -5.99
N GLN A 195 -6.81 -19.05 -4.89
CA GLN A 195 -5.77 -20.08 -4.78
C GLN A 195 -6.16 -21.10 -3.73
N THR A 196 -6.07 -22.37 -4.09
CA THR A 196 -6.36 -23.48 -3.21
C THR A 196 -5.06 -24.08 -2.70
N VAL A 197 -4.90 -24.16 -1.37
CA VAL A 197 -3.84 -24.94 -0.72
C VAL A 197 -4.43 -26.22 -0.17
N THR A 198 -3.71 -27.34 -0.31
CA THR A 198 -4.07 -28.61 0.31
C THR A 198 -3.19 -28.82 1.53
N ILE A 199 -3.79 -29.08 2.68
CA ILE A 199 -3.04 -29.44 3.89
C ILE A 199 -2.60 -30.89 3.74
N PRO A 200 -1.29 -31.18 3.71
CA PRO A 200 -0.84 -32.54 3.51
C PRO A 200 -1.31 -33.43 4.66
N LYS A 201 -1.46 -34.73 4.40
CA LYS A 201 -1.47 -35.71 5.49
C LYS A 201 -0.12 -35.59 6.18
N SER A 202 -0.11 -35.13 7.44
CA SER A 202 1.11 -35.01 8.24
C SER A 202 1.88 -36.32 8.12
N SER A 203 2.93 -36.30 7.31
CA SER A 203 3.76 -37.46 7.07
C SER A 203 4.47 -37.67 8.39
N THR A 204 4.17 -38.77 9.08
CA THR A 204 4.92 -39.21 10.28
C THR A 204 6.39 -38.88 10.07
N VAL A 205 6.90 -37.93 10.86
CA VAL A 205 8.23 -37.36 10.71
C VAL A 205 9.21 -38.52 10.59
N SER A 206 9.75 -38.73 9.39
CA SER A 206 10.88 -39.65 9.22
C SER A 206 12.00 -39.03 10.02
N THR A 207 12.36 -39.64 11.15
CA THR A 207 13.42 -39.20 12.06
C THR A 207 14.57 -38.61 11.26
N SER A 208 14.69 -37.28 11.29
CA SER A 208 15.65 -36.55 10.48
C SER A 208 17.07 -36.98 10.87
N PRO A 209 17.95 -37.33 9.94
CA PRO A 209 19.37 -37.48 10.23
C PRO A 209 19.93 -36.16 10.77
N ALA A 210 20.93 -36.28 11.65
CA ALA A 210 21.59 -35.19 12.35
C ALA A 210 22.00 -34.02 11.43
N PRO A 211 21.96 -32.77 11.92
CA PRO A 211 22.15 -31.58 11.10
C PRO A 211 23.55 -31.55 10.46
N THR A 212 23.58 -31.39 9.14
CA THR A 212 24.81 -31.02 8.41
C THR A 212 24.84 -29.50 8.29
N GLU A 213 25.92 -28.90 8.80
CA GLU A 213 26.23 -27.46 8.69
C GLU A 213 26.18 -26.98 7.24
N SER A 214 25.28 -26.05 6.93
CA SER A 214 25.21 -25.40 5.62
C SER A 214 25.89 -24.03 5.64
N GLN A 215 26.84 -23.84 4.73
CA GLN A 215 27.56 -22.60 4.46
C GLN A 215 26.64 -21.43 4.00
N PRO A 216 27.00 -20.17 4.26
CA PRO A 216 26.22 -19.02 3.85
C PRO A 216 26.42 -18.71 2.36
N ASN A 217 25.30 -18.61 1.62
CA ASN A 217 25.27 -18.16 0.24
C ASN A 217 25.03 -16.64 0.19
N VAL A 218 25.99 -15.89 -0.37
CA VAL A 218 25.95 -14.43 -0.49
C VAL A 218 25.56 -14.09 -1.94
N GLY A 219 24.30 -13.75 -2.16
CA GLY A 219 23.78 -13.30 -3.47
C GLY A 219 23.76 -11.78 -3.61
N PRO A 220 23.94 -11.22 -4.82
CA PRO A 220 24.18 -9.79 -5.02
C PRO A 220 22.91 -8.93 -4.92
N THR A 221 23.05 -7.82 -4.21
CA THR A 221 22.09 -6.73 -4.07
C THR A 221 21.94 -5.95 -5.39
N SER A 222 20.74 -5.93 -5.98
CA SER A 222 20.40 -5.03 -7.09
C SER A 222 19.93 -3.66 -6.58
N SER A 223 20.46 -2.59 -7.18
CA SER A 223 20.14 -1.20 -6.87
C SER A 223 18.81 -0.74 -7.47
N PRO A 224 18.07 0.19 -6.84
CA PRO A 224 16.84 0.75 -7.39
C PRO A 224 17.13 1.82 -8.46
N ILE A 225 16.42 1.71 -9.58
CA ILE A 225 16.38 2.72 -10.65
C ILE A 225 15.30 3.73 -10.29
N SER A 226 15.67 4.98 -10.04
CA SER A 226 14.73 6.11 -9.92
C SER A 226 14.43 6.69 -11.31
N SER A 227 13.17 6.65 -11.73
CA SER A 227 12.71 7.35 -12.93
C SER A 227 12.33 8.78 -12.57
N HIS A 228 13.19 9.72 -12.97
CA HIS A 228 13.05 11.15 -12.74
C HIS A 228 12.21 11.79 -13.86
N ASN A 229 11.00 12.26 -13.54
CA ASN A 229 10.06 12.92 -14.47
C ASN A 229 10.34 14.44 -14.60
N ASP A 230 11.60 14.83 -14.83
CA ASP A 230 12.01 16.24 -14.89
C ASP A 230 11.74 16.94 -16.24
N GLY A 231 11.36 16.18 -17.27
CA GLY A 231 11.23 16.71 -18.63
C GLY A 231 10.09 17.72 -18.85
N LEU A 232 9.00 17.61 -18.09
CA LEU A 232 7.78 18.39 -18.36
C LEU A 232 7.88 19.83 -17.84
N PHE A 233 8.55 20.04 -16.70
CA PHE A 233 8.76 21.37 -16.14
C PHE A 233 9.74 22.22 -16.97
N MET A 234 10.80 21.60 -17.51
CA MET A 234 11.72 22.27 -18.43
C MET A 234 11.02 22.74 -19.72
N ALA A 235 10.16 21.89 -20.31
CA ALA A 235 9.44 22.25 -21.55
C ALA A 235 8.50 23.46 -21.35
N LEU A 236 7.76 23.50 -20.24
CA LEU A 236 6.86 24.63 -19.92
C LEU A 236 7.63 25.93 -19.68
N ALA A 237 8.80 25.87 -19.03
CA ALA A 237 9.64 27.04 -18.81
C ALA A 237 10.13 27.69 -20.13
N PHE A 238 10.52 26.89 -21.12
CA PHE A 238 10.94 27.41 -22.44
C PHE A 238 9.80 28.10 -23.19
N VAL A 239 8.58 27.55 -23.13
CA VAL A 239 7.40 28.16 -23.77
C VAL A 239 7.09 29.51 -23.13
N ALA A 240 7.13 29.61 -21.80
CA ALA A 240 6.89 30.87 -21.09
C ALA A 240 7.93 31.95 -21.45
N ILE A 241 9.22 31.59 -21.53
CA ILE A 241 10.29 32.51 -21.94
C ILE A 241 10.09 32.98 -23.38
N ALA A 242 9.74 32.08 -24.31
CA ALA A 242 9.50 32.44 -25.70
C ALA A 242 8.36 33.46 -25.86
N ILE A 243 7.27 33.28 -25.10
CA ILE A 243 6.12 34.21 -25.09
C ILE A 243 6.55 35.59 -24.55
N LEU A 244 7.33 35.63 -23.47
CA LEU A 244 7.85 36.88 -22.90
C LEU A 244 8.76 37.63 -23.88
N VAL A 245 9.67 36.93 -24.54
CA VAL A 245 10.59 37.53 -25.53
C VAL A 245 9.81 38.06 -26.73
N PHE A 246 8.84 37.30 -27.24
CA PHE A 246 8.01 37.73 -28.36
C PHE A 246 7.17 38.97 -28.02
N SER A 247 6.61 39.01 -26.80
CA SER A 247 5.88 40.18 -26.29
C SER A 247 6.78 41.42 -26.21
N LEU A 248 8.00 41.28 -25.66
CA LEU A 248 8.96 42.37 -25.55
C LEU A 248 9.36 42.93 -26.94
N ILE A 249 9.64 42.05 -27.90
CA ILE A 249 9.97 42.44 -29.28
C ILE A 249 8.81 43.23 -29.91
N THR A 250 7.57 42.75 -29.72
CA THR A 250 6.37 43.40 -30.26
C THR A 250 6.21 44.81 -29.70
N VAL A 251 6.43 45.00 -28.39
CA VAL A 251 6.39 46.32 -27.73
C VAL A 251 7.51 47.24 -28.27
N LEU A 252 8.74 46.73 -28.42
CA LEU A 252 9.86 47.52 -28.95
C LEU A 252 9.62 47.98 -30.39
N LEU A 253 9.08 47.10 -31.24
CA LEU A 253 8.70 47.43 -32.61
C LEU A 253 7.60 48.48 -32.64
N TYR A 254 6.61 48.37 -31.75
CA TYR A 254 5.55 49.36 -31.61
C TYR A 254 6.08 50.74 -31.20
N VAL A 255 6.94 50.81 -30.17
CA VAL A 255 7.57 52.07 -29.73
C VAL A 255 8.41 52.69 -30.85
N ARG A 256 9.16 51.88 -31.60
CA ARG A 256 9.96 52.35 -32.75
C ARG A 256 9.07 52.92 -33.86
N HIS A 257 7.95 52.26 -34.15
CA HIS A 257 6.98 52.75 -35.13
C HIS A 257 6.36 54.08 -34.67
N LEU A 258 5.99 54.18 -33.38
CA LEU A 258 5.43 55.41 -32.80
C LEU A 258 6.42 56.59 -32.90
N LYS A 259 7.72 56.34 -32.65
CA LYS A 259 8.76 57.38 -32.76
C LYS A 259 8.96 57.88 -34.19
N ARG A 260 8.69 57.04 -35.20
CA ARG A 260 8.79 57.41 -36.63
C ARG A 260 7.57 58.17 -37.15
N SER A 261 6.41 57.98 -36.53
CA SER A 261 5.17 58.61 -36.99
C SER A 261 4.92 60.02 -36.45
N ILE A 262 5.78 60.52 -35.55
CA ILE A 262 5.72 61.90 -35.07
C ILE A 262 6.38 62.81 -36.13
N PRO A 263 5.62 63.68 -36.83
CA PRO A 263 6.21 64.61 -37.79
C PRO A 263 7.11 65.60 -37.05
N LYS A 264 8.31 65.83 -37.59
CA LYS A 264 9.23 66.84 -37.08
C LYS A 264 8.65 68.23 -37.40
N THR A 265 8.07 68.88 -36.40
CA THR A 265 7.83 70.33 -36.39
C THR A 265 9.14 71.08 -36.26
#